data_AF-A0A947WBW0-F1
#
_entry.id   AF-A0A947WBW0-F1
#
_cell.length_a   1.000
_cell.length_b   1.000
_cell.length_c   1.000
_cell.angle_alpha   90.00
_cell.angle_beta   90.00
_cell.angle_gamma   90.00
#
_symmetry.space_group_name_H-M   'P 1'
#
loop_
_entity.id
_entity.type
_entity.pdbx_description
1 polymer ?
#
loop_
_entity_poly.entity_id
_entity_poly.type
_entity_poly.pdbx_seq_one_letter_code
_entity_poly.pdbx_strand_id
1 'polypeptide(L)'
;YSYELKKAVDRSIPVISPLFMRVHGEVHHKKRYAHYPRLLALGWLDRQTIDEDELFQSVVERNAINMHAPKALAEILEPRGDHETTKRRIEWALSEVIGS
;
A
#
# COMPACT_ATOMS: atom_id res chain seq x y z
N TYR A 1 -6.57 -5.98 8.87
CA TYR A 1 -5.38 -6.76 8.44
C TYR A 1 -5.31 -8.05 9.24
N SER A 2 -5.10 -9.19 8.58
CA SER A 2 -4.73 -10.42 9.30
C SER A 2 -3.31 -10.30 9.87
N TYR A 3 -3.04 -11.03 10.93
CA TYR A 3 -1.71 -11.12 11.53
C TYR A 3 -0.64 -11.55 10.50
N GLU A 4 -0.99 -12.45 9.59
CA GLU A 4 -0.10 -12.93 8.53
C GLU A 4 0.32 -11.82 7.55
N LEU A 5 -0.63 -10.95 7.15
CA LEU A 5 -0.33 -9.85 6.25
C LEU A 5 0.58 -8.82 6.91
N LYS A 6 0.34 -8.50 8.19
CA LYS A 6 1.23 -7.61 8.96
C LYS A 6 2.64 -8.18 9.07
N LYS A 7 2.76 -9.49 9.33
CA LYS A 7 4.05 -10.19 9.35
C LYS A 7 4.78 -10.15 8.02
N ALA A 8 4.07 -10.25 6.89
CA ALA A 8 4.68 -10.17 5.56
C ALA A 8 5.23 -8.77 5.30
N VAL A 9 4.45 -7.73 5.63
CA VAL A 9 4.86 -6.32 5.53
C VAL A 9 6.04 -6.03 6.46
N ASP A 10 6.02 -6.50 7.71
CA ASP A 10 7.11 -6.26 8.65
C ASP A 10 8.43 -6.92 8.21
N ARG A 11 8.36 -8.01 7.46
CA ARG A 11 9.55 -8.63 6.87
C ARG A 11 10.21 -7.81 5.77
N SER A 12 9.56 -6.77 5.25
CA SER A 12 10.20 -5.80 4.36
C SER A 12 10.91 -4.67 5.12
N ILE A 13 10.81 -4.60 6.45
CA ILE A 13 11.51 -3.59 7.28
C ILE A 13 13.05 -3.59 7.08
N PRO A 14 13.74 -4.69 6.78
CA PRO A 14 15.17 -4.63 6.45
C PRO A 14 15.51 -3.74 5.25
N VAL A 15 14.53 -3.49 4.35
CA VAL A 15 14.68 -2.58 3.21
C VAL A 15 14.64 -1.11 3.64
N ILE A 16 14.10 -0.79 4.83
CA ILE A 16 14.13 0.55 5.41
C ILE A 16 15.39 0.74 6.29
N SER A 17 15.79 1.99 6.53
CA SER A 17 16.97 2.28 7.37
C SER A 17 16.66 2.02 8.84
N PRO A 18 17.55 1.43 9.65
CA PRO A 18 17.33 1.32 11.10
C PRO A 18 17.47 2.68 11.81
N LEU A 19 17.97 3.71 11.12
CA LEU A 19 18.17 5.04 11.69
C LEU A 19 16.85 5.81 11.66
N PHE A 20 16.56 6.51 12.75
CA PHE A 20 15.37 7.34 12.87
C PHE A 20 15.66 8.82 12.59
N MET A 21 14.63 9.54 12.18
CA MET A 21 14.57 11.00 12.06
C MET A 21 13.22 11.52 12.54
N ARG A 22 13.14 12.82 12.84
CA ARG A 22 11.86 13.48 13.11
C ARG A 22 11.37 14.18 11.85
N VAL A 23 10.12 13.94 11.47
CA VAL A 23 9.42 14.62 10.36
C VAL A 23 8.09 15.09 10.90
N HIS A 24 7.82 16.39 10.87
CA HIS A 24 6.59 17.01 11.39
C HIS A 24 6.20 16.58 12.83
N GLY A 25 7.18 16.33 13.69
CA GLY A 25 6.95 15.91 15.09
C GLY A 25 6.82 14.39 15.29
N GLU A 26 6.78 13.61 14.21
CA GLU A 26 6.69 12.15 14.25
C GLU A 26 8.06 11.49 14.04
N VAL A 27 8.22 10.27 14.55
CA VAL A 27 9.43 9.46 14.35
C VAL A 27 9.27 8.64 13.08
N HIS A 28 10.17 8.88 12.13
CA HIS A 28 10.22 8.19 10.84
C HIS A 28 11.58 7.52 10.65
N HIS A 29 11.64 6.49 9.82
CA HIS A 29 12.93 5.95 9.38
C HIS A 29 13.61 6.95 8.43
N LYS A 30 14.94 7.02 8.46
CA LYS A 30 15.71 7.74 7.44
C LYS A 30 15.64 6.96 6.14
N LYS A 31 15.71 7.67 5.00
CA LYS A 31 15.92 7.01 3.72
C LYS A 31 17.28 6.29 3.73
N ARG A 32 17.28 5.00 3.38
CA ARG A 32 18.46 4.16 3.15
C ARG A 32 18.97 4.30 1.71
N TYR A 33 18.06 4.39 0.74
CA TYR A 33 18.36 4.46 -0.69
C TYR A 33 17.89 5.79 -1.29
N ALA A 34 18.46 6.16 -2.44
CA ALA A 34 18.03 7.35 -3.18
C ALA A 34 16.63 7.17 -3.80
N HIS A 35 16.31 5.95 -4.23
CA HIS A 35 15.07 5.60 -4.91
C HIS A 35 14.28 4.56 -4.12
N TYR A 36 12.95 4.69 -4.15
CA TYR A 36 12.02 3.80 -3.49
C TYR A 36 10.93 3.39 -4.48
N PRO A 37 10.43 2.14 -4.37
CA PRO A 37 9.36 1.67 -5.24
C PRO A 37 8.06 2.41 -4.93
N ARG A 38 7.23 2.55 -5.97
CA ARG A 38 5.83 2.93 -5.81
C ARG A 38 5.04 1.75 -5.26
N LEU A 39 3.98 2.01 -4.50
CA LEU A 39 3.19 0.99 -3.83
C LEU A 39 1.80 0.86 -4.49
N LEU A 40 1.44 -0.35 -4.91
CA LEU A 40 0.07 -0.70 -5.26
C LEU A 40 -0.39 -1.80 -4.33
N ALA A 41 -1.47 -1.58 -3.59
CA ALA A 41 -2.10 -2.58 -2.74
C ALA A 41 -3.46 -2.97 -3.32
N LEU A 42 -3.63 -4.25 -3.60
CA LEU A 42 -4.88 -4.82 -4.11
C LEU A 42 -5.58 -5.58 -2.98
N GLY A 43 -6.74 -5.09 -2.55
CA GLY A 43 -7.64 -5.77 -1.62
C GLY A 43 -8.60 -6.68 -2.37
N TRP A 44 -9.08 -7.72 -1.69
CA TRP A 44 -10.03 -8.68 -2.25
C TRP A 44 -11.16 -8.88 -1.23
N LEU A 45 -12.36 -8.34 -1.47
CA LEU A 45 -13.43 -8.27 -0.47
C LEU A 45 -14.81 -8.57 -1.07
N ASP A 46 -15.53 -9.53 -0.50
CA ASP A 46 -16.84 -10.00 -0.99
C ASP A 46 -17.96 -8.96 -0.85
N ARG A 47 -17.87 -8.07 0.15
CA ARG A 47 -18.84 -7.01 0.41
C ARG A 47 -18.08 -5.75 0.82
N GLN A 48 -18.21 -4.69 0.03
CA GLN A 48 -17.67 -3.37 0.35
C GLN A 48 -18.58 -2.70 1.38
N THR A 49 -18.10 -2.54 2.61
CA THR A 49 -18.62 -1.49 3.48
C THR A 49 -17.70 -0.29 3.38
N ILE A 50 -18.26 0.93 3.42
CA ILE A 50 -17.48 2.18 3.34
C ILE A 50 -16.36 2.17 4.38
N ASP A 51 -16.65 1.68 5.58
CA ASP A 51 -15.70 1.61 6.69
C ASP A 51 -14.48 0.69 6.41
N GLU A 52 -14.69 -0.43 5.70
CA GLU A 52 -13.61 -1.36 5.35
C GLU A 52 -12.69 -0.79 4.27
N ASP A 53 -13.26 -0.06 3.32
CA ASP A 53 -12.52 0.59 2.24
C ASP A 53 -11.61 1.71 2.78
N GLU A 54 -12.18 2.58 3.62
CA GLU A 54 -11.45 3.66 4.30
C GLU A 54 -10.34 3.10 5.20
N LEU A 55 -10.63 2.02 5.94
CA LEU A 55 -9.65 1.35 6.77
C LEU A 55 -8.51 0.76 5.95
N PHE A 56 -8.81 0.08 4.83
CA PHE A 56 -7.80 -0.49 3.96
C PHE A 56 -6.89 0.58 3.39
N GLN A 57 -7.48 1.66 2.86
CA GLN A 57 -6.76 2.81 2.32
C GLN A 57 -5.84 3.45 3.37
N SER A 58 -6.35 3.74 4.56
CA SER A 58 -5.58 4.34 5.66
C SER A 58 -4.34 3.53 6.04
N VAL A 59 -4.45 2.20 6.04
CA VAL A 59 -3.29 1.35 6.34
C VAL A 59 -2.30 1.29 5.19
N VAL A 60 -2.75 1.30 3.94
CA VAL A 60 -1.85 1.37 2.78
C VAL A 60 -1.07 2.68 2.78
N GLU A 61 -1.74 3.80 3.05
CA GLU A 61 -1.11 5.13 3.16
C GLU A 61 -0.05 5.17 4.27
N ARG A 62 -0.36 4.64 5.46
CA ARG A 62 0.61 4.55 6.56
C ARG A 62 1.82 3.68 6.21
N ASN A 63 1.61 2.56 5.53
CA ASN A 63 2.72 1.71 5.08
C ASN A 63 3.55 2.37 3.97
N ALA A 64 2.92 3.11 3.06
CA ALA A 64 3.61 3.88 2.04
C ALA A 64 4.58 4.90 2.65
N ILE A 65 4.16 5.60 3.71
CA ILE A 65 5.01 6.53 4.46
C ILE A 65 6.22 5.78 5.07
N ASN A 66 5.96 4.67 5.76
CA ASN A 66 7.01 3.84 6.36
C ASN A 66 8.01 3.30 5.33
N MET A 67 7.53 2.99 4.12
CA MET A 67 8.34 2.48 3.00
C MET A 67 8.94 3.59 2.12
N HIS A 68 8.71 4.87 2.44
CA HIS A 68 9.08 6.00 1.59
C HIS A 68 8.61 5.90 0.14
N ALA A 69 7.47 5.25 -0.09
CA ALA A 69 6.91 5.10 -1.43
C ALA A 69 6.52 6.49 -1.98
N PRO A 70 7.03 6.90 -3.17
CA PRO A 70 6.74 8.23 -3.71
C PRO A 70 5.30 8.36 -4.24
N LYS A 71 4.64 7.23 -4.51
CA LYS A 71 3.22 7.15 -4.86
C LYS A 71 2.66 5.85 -4.28
N ALA A 72 1.43 5.92 -3.78
CA ALA A 72 0.71 4.77 -3.27
C ALA A 72 -0.75 4.80 -3.73
N LEU A 73 -1.29 3.63 -4.07
CA LEU A 73 -2.71 3.44 -4.36
C LEU A 73 -3.20 2.17 -3.66
N ALA A 74 -4.42 2.24 -3.13
CA ALA A 74 -5.16 1.10 -2.64
C ALA A 74 -6.36 0.89 -3.57
N GLU A 75 -6.54 -0.32 -4.08
CA GLU A 75 -7.68 -0.68 -4.91
C GLU A 75 -8.30 -1.97 -4.38
N ILE A 76 -9.63 -2.00 -4.25
CA ILE A 76 -10.36 -3.16 -3.73
C ILE A 76 -11.13 -3.81 -4.87
N LEU A 77 -10.88 -5.11 -5.05
CA LEU A 77 -11.42 -5.92 -6.12
C LEU A 77 -12.47 -6.89 -5.57
N GLU A 78 -13.50 -7.15 -6.36
CA GLU A 78 -14.61 -8.03 -5.96
C GLU A 78 -14.30 -9.49 -6.34
N PRO A 79 -14.36 -10.43 -5.37
CA PRO A 79 -14.01 -11.83 -5.57
C PRO A 79 -14.82 -12.59 -6.61
N ARG A 80 -16.08 -12.17 -6.80
CA ARG A 80 -17.03 -12.80 -7.72
C ARG A 80 -17.32 -11.95 -8.95
N GLY A 81 -16.50 -10.91 -9.17
CA GLY A 81 -16.59 -10.07 -10.36
C GLY A 81 -16.20 -10.82 -11.63
N ASP A 82 -16.64 -10.30 -12.77
CA ASP A 82 -16.19 -10.73 -14.08
C ASP A 82 -14.66 -10.54 -14.24
N HIS A 83 -13.96 -11.59 -14.71
CA HIS A 83 -12.49 -11.57 -14.85
C HIS A 83 -11.99 -10.41 -15.70
N GLU A 84 -12.72 -10.05 -16.76
CA GLU A 84 -12.33 -8.94 -17.63
C GLU A 84 -12.44 -7.60 -16.89
N THR A 85 -13.47 -7.46 -16.05
CA THR A 85 -13.65 -6.30 -15.17
C THR A 85 -12.54 -6.21 -14.11
N THR A 86 -12.20 -7.31 -13.44
CA THR A 86 -11.06 -7.36 -12.51
C THR A 86 -9.77 -6.95 -13.21
N LYS A 87 -9.50 -7.52 -14.40
CA LYS A 87 -8.30 -7.22 -15.17
C LYS A 87 -8.21 -5.73 -15.51
N ARG A 88 -9.30 -5.14 -16.03
CA ARG A 88 -9.36 -3.69 -16.33
C ARG A 88 -9.08 -2.82 -15.11
N ARG A 89 -9.61 -3.20 -13.93
CA ARG A 89 -9.36 -2.45 -12.68
C ARG A 89 -7.89 -2.55 -12.25
N ILE A 90 -7.26 -3.72 -12.39
CA ILE A 90 -5.83 -3.89 -12.11
C ILE A 90 -4.99 -3.06 -13.09
N GLU A 91 -5.31 -3.09 -14.39
CA GLU A 91 -4.61 -2.31 -15.42
C GLU A 91 -4.74 -0.80 -15.16
N TRP A 92 -5.94 -0.34 -14.83
CA TRP A 92 -6.18 1.04 -14.41
C TRP A 92 -5.35 1.39 -13.18
N ALA A 93 -5.43 0.61 -12.10
CA ALA A 93 -4.70 0.87 -10.86
C ALA A 93 -3.17 0.88 -11.07
N LEU A 94 -2.67 0.00 -11.93
CA LEU A 94 -1.27 0.00 -12.36
C LEU A 94 -0.92 1.27 -13.14
N SER A 95 -1.76 1.70 -14.08
CA SER A 95 -1.52 2.94 -14.82
C SER A 95 -1.53 4.16 -13.91
N GLU A 96 -2.39 4.18 -12.89
CA GLU A 96 -2.42 5.27 -11.91
C GLU A 96 -1.14 5.28 -11.10
N VAL A 97 -0.67 4.14 -10.61
CA VAL A 97 0.58 4.11 -9.84
C VAL A 97 1.81 4.36 -10.73
N ILE A 98 1.80 3.93 -11.98
CA ILE A 98 2.96 4.01 -12.88
C ILE A 98 3.03 5.33 -13.67
N GLY A 99 1.88 5.92 -13.98
CA GLY A 99 1.69 7.01 -14.95
C GLY A 99 1.87 8.43 -14.43
N SER A 100 2.67 8.64 -13.39
CA SER A 100 3.04 9.98 -12.90
C SER A 100 4.50 10.05 -12.50
#